data_AF-A0A178EA93-F1
#
_entry.id   AF-A0A178EA93-F1
#
_cell.length_a   1.000
_cell.length_b   1.000
_cell.length_c   1.000
_cell.angle_alpha   90.00
_cell.angle_beta   90.00
_cell.angle_gamma   90.00
#
_symmetry.space_group_name_H-M   'P 1'
#
loop_
_entity.id
_entity.type
_entity.pdbx_description
1 polymer ?
#
loop_
_entity_poly.entity_id
_entity_poly.type
_entity_poly.pdbx_seq_one_letter_code
_entity_poly.pdbx_strand_id
1 'polypeptide(L)'
;MEFRRQVCILYWTCISQKSLLTSPCSLVREFDTPNLSWGIVASEDISNGNQLLTSPGQPQVQDQASPAASQTWFDNYRSVPEPTDQPGHSNPSSRDEVDTMIGYVHKSTNPDSVFFKCSHSSCKDTTFGRLYEVRRHYWSVHKTREEDFWCSAPGCKRSEAMGGKAFPRKDKLAEHVQKMHGR
;
A
#
# COMPACT_ATOMS: atom_id res chain seq x y z
N MET A 1 24.87 45.07 32.18
CA MET A 1 24.50 43.75 32.70
C MET A 1 24.40 42.80 31.52
N GLU A 2 25.53 42.19 31.17
CA GLU A 2 25.68 41.29 30.01
C GLU A 2 25.33 39.86 30.39
N PHE A 3 24.31 39.29 29.74
CA PHE A 3 24.03 37.85 29.81
C PHE A 3 24.78 37.15 28.68
N ARG A 4 25.87 36.50 29.06
CA ARG A 4 26.74 35.69 28.20
C ARG A 4 26.01 34.43 27.73
N ARG A 5 26.10 34.21 26.42
CA ARG A 5 25.77 32.97 25.71
C ARG A 5 26.66 31.83 26.20
N GLN A 6 26.08 30.69 26.57
CA GLN A 6 26.81 29.44 26.71
C GLN A 6 26.40 28.47 25.60
N VAL A 7 27.34 28.33 24.68
CA VAL A 7 27.40 27.38 23.57
C VAL A 7 27.86 26.05 24.16
N CYS A 8 27.01 25.01 24.11
CA CYS A 8 27.44 23.63 24.35
C CYS A 8 27.81 22.99 23.00
N ILE A 9 29.07 23.17 22.60
CA ILE A 9 29.75 22.32 21.62
C ILE A 9 30.58 21.34 22.43
N LEU A 10 30.24 20.04 22.46
CA LEU A 10 31.17 19.01 22.91
C LEU A 10 30.94 17.67 22.17
N TYR A 11 31.84 17.43 21.21
CA TYR A 11 32.58 16.20 20.93
C TYR A 11 31.91 14.96 20.31
N TRP A 12 32.17 14.84 18.99
CA TRP A 12 32.64 13.62 18.33
C TRP A 12 33.75 12.93 19.13
N THR A 13 33.61 11.63 19.41
CA THR A 13 34.76 10.71 19.46
C THR A 13 34.46 9.44 18.68
N CYS A 14 35.32 9.21 17.70
CA CYS A 14 35.42 8.05 16.85
C CYS A 14 36.11 6.92 17.64
N ILE A 15 35.41 5.83 17.95
CA ILE A 15 36.05 4.60 18.43
C ILE A 15 36.04 3.59 17.29
N SER A 16 37.13 3.64 16.53
CA SER A 16 37.62 2.57 15.70
C SER A 16 38.46 1.64 16.58
N GLN A 17 38.00 0.42 16.82
CA GLN A 17 38.91 -0.67 17.16
C GLN A 17 38.57 -1.93 16.37
N LYS A 18 39.52 -2.24 15.48
CA LYS A 18 39.70 -3.53 14.80
C LYS A 18 40.01 -4.59 15.86
N SER A 19 39.20 -5.64 15.92
CA SER A 19 39.56 -6.90 16.57
C SER A 19 39.59 -7.98 15.50
N LEU A 20 40.76 -8.16 14.90
CA LEU A 20 41.11 -9.36 14.14
C LEU A 20 41.51 -10.43 15.14
N LEU A 21 40.65 -11.39 15.46
CA LEU A 21 41.07 -12.71 15.94
C LEU A 21 39.98 -13.75 15.63
N THR A 22 40.28 -14.55 14.60
CA THR A 22 40.15 -16.02 14.58
C THR A 22 39.02 -16.66 15.39
N SER A 23 38.04 -17.25 14.70
CA SER A 23 37.44 -18.50 15.18
C SER A 23 37.20 -19.46 14.01
N PRO A 24 37.78 -20.69 14.05
CA PRO A 24 37.69 -21.65 12.97
C PRO A 24 36.37 -22.43 12.99
N CYS A 25 36.05 -22.98 11.82
CA CYS A 25 35.02 -23.99 11.56
C CYS A 25 34.79 -24.93 12.74
N SER A 26 33.53 -25.06 13.17
CA SER A 26 33.06 -26.23 13.90
C SER A 26 31.55 -26.38 13.75
N LEU A 27 31.18 -27.56 13.24
CA LEU A 27 29.90 -28.23 13.36
C LEU A 27 28.69 -27.61 12.63
N VAL A 28 28.56 -28.07 11.38
CA VAL A 28 27.34 -28.76 10.92
C VAL A 28 26.52 -29.30 12.11
N ARG A 29 25.39 -28.65 12.39
CA ARG A 29 24.25 -29.31 13.02
C ARG A 29 23.32 -29.70 11.88
N GLU A 30 23.34 -30.99 11.56
CA GLU A 30 22.22 -31.66 10.91
C GLU A 30 20.98 -31.37 11.76
N PHE A 31 20.12 -30.50 11.25
CA PHE A 31 18.74 -30.47 11.69
C PHE A 31 18.01 -31.47 10.81
N ASP A 32 17.76 -32.65 11.36
CA ASP A 32 16.71 -33.54 10.92
C ASP A 32 15.43 -32.72 10.76
N THR A 33 15.09 -32.39 9.52
CA THR A 33 13.77 -31.88 9.20
C THR A 33 12.81 -33.04 9.36
N PRO A 34 11.80 -32.95 10.25
CA PRO A 34 10.77 -33.97 10.29
C PRO A 34 10.08 -33.99 8.92
N ASN A 35 10.12 -35.17 8.32
CA ASN A 35 9.38 -35.63 7.18
C ASN A 35 7.88 -35.34 7.39
N LEU A 36 7.47 -34.11 7.07
CA LEU A 36 6.08 -33.75 6.90
C LEU A 36 5.68 -34.26 5.52
N SER A 37 5.29 -35.53 5.49
CA SER A 37 4.52 -36.09 4.38
C SER A 37 3.27 -35.22 4.24
N TRP A 38 3.26 -34.36 3.23
CA TRP A 38 2.04 -33.75 2.75
C TRP A 38 1.22 -34.89 2.16
N GLY A 39 0.34 -35.45 2.99
CA GLY A 39 -0.67 -36.38 2.55
C GLY A 39 -1.45 -35.72 1.43
N ILE A 40 -1.25 -36.24 0.22
CA ILE A 40 -2.09 -35.98 -0.93
C ILE A 40 -3.47 -36.53 -0.53
N VAL A 41 -4.33 -35.66 0.01
CA VAL A 41 -5.75 -35.94 0.03
C VAL A 41 -6.21 -35.88 -1.41
N ALA A 42 -6.51 -37.06 -1.96
CA ALA A 42 -7.19 -37.23 -3.23
C ALA A 42 -8.38 -36.27 -3.27
N SER A 43 -8.32 -35.31 -4.18
CA SER A 43 -9.46 -34.44 -4.47
C SER A 43 -10.46 -35.29 -5.23
N GLU A 44 -11.56 -35.63 -4.56
CA GLU A 44 -12.69 -36.28 -5.18
C GLU A 44 -13.25 -35.37 -6.28
N ASP A 45 -13.44 -35.97 -7.45
CA ASP A 45 -14.06 -35.40 -8.63
C ASP A 45 -15.44 -34.81 -8.30
N ILE A 46 -15.50 -33.51 -8.02
CA ILE A 46 -16.74 -32.76 -8.17
C ILE A 46 -16.89 -32.44 -9.65
N SER A 47 -17.46 -33.42 -10.35
CA SER A 47 -18.13 -33.26 -11.64
C SER A 47 -19.27 -32.24 -11.48
N ASN A 48 -18.94 -30.96 -11.50
CA ASN A 48 -19.92 -29.91 -11.71
C ASN A 48 -20.29 -29.93 -13.19
N GLY A 49 -21.40 -30.61 -13.47
CA GLY A 49 -22.09 -30.59 -14.75
C GLY A 49 -22.26 -29.15 -15.21
N ASN A 50 -21.53 -28.82 -16.27
CA ASN A 50 -21.66 -27.59 -17.01
C ASN A 50 -23.00 -27.67 -17.78
N GLN A 51 -24.10 -27.38 -17.07
CA GLN A 51 -25.41 -27.21 -17.68
C GLN A 51 -25.32 -25.98 -18.58
N LEU A 52 -25.30 -26.26 -19.89
CA LEU A 52 -25.58 -25.33 -20.96
C LEU A 52 -26.90 -24.60 -20.68
N LEU A 53 -26.82 -23.43 -20.03
CA LEU A 53 -27.89 -22.44 -20.12
C LEU A 53 -27.59 -21.54 -21.32
N THR A 54 -28.23 -21.92 -22.41
CA THR A 54 -28.54 -21.13 -23.58
C THR A 54 -28.97 -19.72 -23.17
N SER A 55 -28.15 -18.72 -23.48
CA SER A 55 -28.51 -17.32 -23.30
C SER A 55 -29.34 -16.87 -24.51
N PRO A 56 -30.62 -16.50 -24.34
CA PRO A 56 -31.43 -16.02 -25.44
C PRO A 56 -31.07 -14.57 -25.80
N GLY A 57 -30.72 -14.37 -27.07
CA GLY A 57 -30.91 -13.12 -27.80
C GLY A 57 -30.09 -11.91 -27.30
N GLN A 58 -28.88 -11.76 -27.83
CA GLN A 58 -28.32 -10.42 -27.99
C GLN A 58 -29.29 -9.59 -28.85
N PRO A 59 -29.79 -8.44 -28.36
CA PRO A 59 -30.39 -7.47 -29.26
C PRO A 59 -29.31 -7.02 -30.25
N GLN A 60 -29.61 -7.12 -31.55
CA GLN A 60 -28.80 -6.51 -32.58
C GLN A 60 -28.70 -5.02 -32.29
N VAL A 61 -27.53 -4.59 -31.82
CA VAL A 61 -27.13 -3.19 -31.86
C VAL A 61 -26.96 -2.88 -33.34
N GLN A 62 -27.92 -2.17 -33.90
CA GLN A 62 -27.82 -1.64 -35.25
C GLN A 62 -26.65 -0.65 -35.28
N ASP A 63 -25.63 -0.99 -36.07
CA ASP A 63 -24.58 -0.07 -36.50
C ASP A 63 -25.21 1.06 -37.32
N GLN A 64 -25.81 2.02 -36.64
CA GLN A 64 -26.10 3.32 -37.23
C GLN A 64 -24.78 4.08 -37.28
N ALA A 65 -24.17 4.04 -38.47
CA ALA A 65 -23.07 4.91 -38.86
C ALA A 65 -23.41 6.35 -38.43
N SER A 66 -22.77 6.80 -37.34
CA SER A 66 -22.83 8.19 -36.92
C SER A 66 -21.99 9.01 -37.89
N PRO A 67 -22.58 9.97 -38.63
CA PRO A 67 -21.81 10.87 -39.46
C PRO A 67 -20.97 11.79 -38.58
N ALA A 68 -19.66 11.82 -38.88
CA ALA A 68 -18.74 12.95 -38.70
C ALA A 68 -19.15 14.03 -37.68
N ALA A 69 -19.08 13.72 -36.38
CA ALA A 69 -19.00 14.72 -35.31
C ALA A 69 -17.61 14.69 -34.67
N SER A 70 -16.58 14.72 -35.52
CA SER A 70 -15.18 14.79 -35.12
C SER A 70 -14.68 16.22 -35.25
N GLN A 71 -15.13 17.18 -34.41
CA GLN A 71 -14.37 18.43 -34.32
C GLN A 71 -14.55 19.32 -33.08
N THR A 72 -15.49 19.15 -32.15
CA THR A 72 -15.74 20.22 -31.15
C THR A 72 -15.55 19.87 -29.67
N TRP A 73 -15.07 18.67 -29.31
CA TRP A 73 -14.81 18.39 -27.88
C TRP A 73 -13.65 19.22 -27.30
N PHE A 74 -12.77 19.78 -28.15
CA PHE A 74 -11.69 20.67 -27.72
C PHE A 74 -12.13 22.14 -27.57
N ASP A 75 -13.17 22.60 -28.26
CA ASP A 75 -13.54 24.03 -28.23
C ASP A 75 -14.41 24.42 -27.03
N ASN A 76 -15.07 23.46 -26.37
CA ASN A 76 -15.93 23.77 -25.22
C ASN A 76 -15.17 23.88 -23.88
N TYR A 77 -13.85 23.67 -23.86
CA TYR A 77 -13.02 23.91 -22.67
C TYR A 77 -12.46 25.33 -22.60
N ARG A 78 -12.73 26.19 -23.59
CA ARG A 78 -12.08 27.52 -23.70
C ARG A 78 -12.74 28.64 -22.89
N SER A 79 -13.74 28.37 -22.05
CA SER A 79 -14.38 29.44 -21.26
C SER A 79 -14.95 28.98 -19.93
N VAL A 80 -14.36 27.96 -19.28
CA VAL A 80 -14.60 27.80 -17.84
C VAL A 80 -13.90 28.99 -17.18
N PRO A 81 -14.63 29.94 -16.56
CA PRO A 81 -13.99 30.99 -15.77
C PRO A 81 -13.10 30.30 -14.75
N GLU A 82 -11.83 30.68 -14.75
CA GLU A 82 -10.86 30.31 -13.75
C GLU A 82 -11.54 30.47 -12.38
N PRO A 83 -11.68 29.40 -11.56
CA PRO A 83 -12.20 29.53 -10.22
C PRO A 83 -11.16 30.31 -9.40
N THR A 84 -11.23 31.63 -9.50
CA THR A 84 -10.59 32.56 -8.58
C THR A 84 -11.12 32.23 -7.19
N ASP A 85 -10.20 32.00 -6.25
CA ASP A 85 -10.45 31.50 -4.89
C ASP A 85 -10.69 29.99 -4.77
N GLN A 86 -9.79 29.18 -5.35
CA GLN A 86 -9.47 27.93 -4.68
C GLN A 86 -8.90 28.26 -3.29
N PRO A 87 -9.56 27.85 -2.18
CA PRO A 87 -9.08 28.07 -0.83
C PRO A 87 -7.68 27.47 -0.77
N GLY A 88 -6.68 28.33 -0.52
CA GLY A 88 -5.28 27.99 -0.63
C GLY A 88 -5.02 26.61 -0.07
N HIS A 89 -4.75 25.66 -0.97
CA HIS A 89 -4.03 24.44 -0.64
C HIS A 89 -2.68 24.93 -0.15
N SER A 90 -2.65 25.29 1.12
CA SER A 90 -1.46 25.53 1.91
C SER A 90 -0.74 24.22 1.80
N ASN A 91 0.14 24.14 0.80
CA ASN A 91 1.10 23.08 0.61
C ASN A 91 1.72 22.91 2.00
N PRO A 92 1.40 21.83 2.73
CA PRO A 92 1.77 21.72 4.14
C PRO A 92 3.29 21.64 4.16
N SER A 93 3.92 22.81 4.24
CA SER A 93 5.33 23.02 4.51
C SER A 93 5.55 22.77 6.00
N SER A 94 5.02 21.64 6.50
CA SER A 94 5.44 21.06 7.77
C SER A 94 6.82 20.50 7.51
N ARG A 95 7.82 21.32 7.84
CA ARG A 95 9.26 21.09 7.68
C ARG A 95 9.80 19.85 8.41
N ASP A 96 8.93 19.00 8.94
CA ASP A 96 9.26 17.79 9.69
C ASP A 96 8.72 16.50 9.04
N GLU A 97 8.08 16.56 7.86
CA GLU A 97 7.81 15.34 7.10
C GLU A 97 9.12 14.83 6.50
N VAL A 98 9.77 13.93 7.24
CA VAL A 98 10.99 13.26 6.82
C VAL A 98 10.67 12.52 5.52
N ASP A 99 11.34 12.90 4.42
CA ASP A 99 11.19 12.22 3.13
C ASP A 99 11.52 10.74 3.31
N THR A 100 10.47 9.93 3.45
CA THR A 100 10.60 8.55 3.86
C THR A 100 10.70 7.69 2.62
N MET A 101 11.85 7.02 2.46
CA MET A 101 12.10 6.17 1.31
C MET A 101 11.13 4.98 1.26
N ILE A 102 10.20 5.00 0.31
CA ILE A 102 9.15 3.98 0.11
C ILE A 102 9.69 2.71 -0.58
N GLY A 103 10.65 2.86 -1.49
CA GLY A 103 11.14 1.75 -2.31
C GLY A 103 12.29 2.11 -3.24
N TYR A 104 12.75 1.10 -3.99
CA TYR A 104 13.84 1.19 -4.94
C TYR A 104 13.37 0.89 -6.37
N VAL A 105 14.02 1.52 -7.34
CA VAL A 105 13.83 1.26 -8.76
C VAL A 105 14.94 0.33 -9.24
N HIS A 106 14.58 -0.79 -9.85
CA HIS A 106 15.53 -1.75 -10.40
C HIS A 106 15.37 -1.85 -11.92
N LYS A 107 16.51 -1.88 -12.61
CA LYS A 107 16.56 -2.21 -14.03
C LYS A 107 16.57 -3.73 -14.19
N SER A 108 15.75 -4.24 -15.09
CA SER A 108 15.77 -5.65 -15.48
C SER A 108 16.87 -5.91 -16.50
N THR A 109 17.08 -7.19 -16.84
CA THR A 109 17.92 -7.61 -17.97
C THR A 109 17.39 -7.04 -19.30
N ASN A 110 16.07 -6.88 -19.42
CA ASN A 110 15.48 -6.19 -20.56
C ASN A 110 15.55 -4.68 -20.34
N PRO A 111 16.19 -3.92 -21.25
CA PRO A 111 16.45 -2.49 -21.06
C PRO A 111 15.18 -1.64 -20.94
N ASP A 112 14.08 -2.11 -21.52
CA ASP A 112 12.79 -1.41 -21.52
C ASP A 112 11.93 -1.73 -20.29
N SER A 113 12.33 -2.71 -19.47
CA SER A 113 11.55 -3.10 -18.29
C SER A 113 12.22 -2.67 -16.99
N VAL A 114 11.44 -1.93 -16.20
CA VAL A 114 11.79 -1.46 -14.87
C VAL A 114 10.81 -2.07 -13.90
N PHE A 115 11.32 -2.56 -12.77
CA PHE A 115 10.48 -3.03 -11.67
C PHE A 115 10.87 -2.31 -10.39
N PHE A 116 9.95 -2.32 -9.43
CA PHE A 116 10.11 -1.61 -8.17
C PHE A 116 10.11 -2.60 -7.02
N LYS A 117 10.89 -2.30 -5.97
CA LYS A 117 10.94 -3.08 -4.72
C LYS A 117 10.61 -2.21 -3.53
N CYS A 118 10.01 -2.78 -2.49
CA CYS A 118 9.81 -2.08 -1.23
C CYS A 118 11.14 -1.89 -0.49
N SER A 119 11.30 -0.79 0.24
CA SER A 119 12.49 -0.51 1.05
C SER A 119 12.56 -1.34 2.34
N HIS A 120 11.42 -1.90 2.78
CA HIS A 120 11.32 -2.57 4.06
C HIS A 120 11.93 -3.99 4.03
N SER A 121 12.62 -4.37 5.11
CA SER A 121 13.40 -5.61 5.19
C SER A 121 12.56 -6.90 5.12
N SER A 122 11.29 -6.85 5.51
CA SER A 122 10.36 -7.98 5.40
C SER A 122 9.79 -8.19 3.99
N CYS A 123 10.06 -7.27 3.06
CA CYS A 123 9.46 -7.27 1.71
C CYS A 123 10.50 -7.34 0.59
N LYS A 124 11.66 -7.97 0.86
CA LYS A 124 12.77 -8.08 -0.10
C LYS A 124 12.42 -8.87 -1.36
N ASP A 125 11.50 -9.82 -1.23
CA ASP A 125 11.10 -10.73 -2.30
C ASP A 125 9.89 -10.22 -3.10
N THR A 126 9.25 -9.13 -2.66
CA THR A 126 8.12 -8.55 -3.40
C THR A 126 8.61 -7.56 -4.46
N THR A 127 8.18 -7.79 -5.69
CA THR A 127 8.45 -6.91 -6.84
C THR A 127 7.14 -6.39 -7.43
N PHE A 128 7.15 -5.13 -7.86
CA PHE A 128 6.00 -4.45 -8.41
C PHE A 128 6.30 -3.96 -9.82
N GLY A 129 5.30 -4.02 -10.70
CA GLY A 129 5.43 -3.53 -12.07
C GLY A 129 5.25 -2.02 -12.17
N ARG A 130 4.57 -1.40 -11.19
CA ARG A 130 4.27 0.04 -11.20
C ARG A 130 4.57 0.70 -9.86
N LEU A 131 5.03 1.95 -9.91
CA LEU A 131 5.31 2.76 -8.71
C LEU A 131 4.09 2.91 -7.79
N TYR A 132 2.88 3.01 -8.38
CA TYR A 132 1.62 3.10 -7.63
C TYR A 132 1.40 1.88 -6.71
N GLU A 133 1.79 0.69 -7.15
CA GLU A 133 1.60 -0.54 -6.37
C GLU A 133 2.51 -0.57 -5.15
N VAL A 134 3.77 -0.12 -5.28
CA VAL A 134 4.70 0.02 -4.16
C VAL A 134 4.16 0.99 -3.13
N ARG A 135 3.62 2.14 -3.58
CA ARG A 135 3.05 3.16 -2.71
C ARG A 135 1.87 2.61 -1.92
N ARG A 136 0.96 1.89 -2.60
CA ARG A 136 -0.16 1.22 -1.96
C ARG A 136 0.30 0.14 -0.97
N HIS A 137 1.29 -0.66 -1.35
CA HIS A 137 1.87 -1.67 -0.48
C HIS A 137 2.46 -1.04 0.79
N TYR A 138 3.29 -0.02 0.65
CA TYR A 138 3.91 0.69 1.77
C TYR A 138 2.86 1.26 2.74
N TRP A 139 1.84 1.96 2.27
CA TRP A 139 0.81 2.52 3.14
C TRP A 139 -0.10 1.48 3.79
N SER A 140 -0.26 0.30 3.18
CA SER A 140 -1.13 -0.74 3.73
C SER A 140 -0.41 -1.69 4.70
N VAL A 141 0.89 -1.92 4.49
CA VAL A 141 1.69 -2.91 5.23
C VAL A 141 2.67 -2.25 6.20
N HIS A 142 3.34 -1.16 5.80
CA HIS A 142 4.47 -0.59 6.55
C HIS A 142 4.15 0.71 7.27
N LYS A 143 3.21 1.51 6.77
CA LYS A 143 2.76 2.68 7.52
C LYS A 143 2.06 2.17 8.78
N THR A 144 2.78 2.22 9.90
CA THR A 144 2.22 2.04 11.23
C THR A 144 0.99 2.90 11.29
N ARG A 145 -0.17 2.29 11.52
CA ARG A 145 -1.43 3.04 11.57
C ARG A 145 -1.36 3.88 12.84
N GLU A 146 -0.97 5.13 12.68
CA GLU A 146 -0.91 6.08 13.79
C GLU A 146 -2.29 6.36 14.37
N GLU A 147 -3.35 6.00 13.63
CA GLU A 147 -4.73 6.16 14.07
C GLU A 147 -5.51 4.86 13.93
N ASP A 148 -5.86 4.29 15.07
CA ASP A 148 -6.89 3.26 15.17
C ASP A 148 -8.26 3.91 14.92
N PHE A 149 -8.92 3.53 13.84
CA PHE A 149 -10.25 4.05 13.52
C PHE A 149 -11.31 3.27 14.30
N TRP A 150 -11.90 3.90 15.32
CA TRP A 150 -12.95 3.29 16.16
C TRP A 150 -14.36 3.65 15.70
N CYS A 151 -15.32 2.74 15.91
CA CYS A 151 -16.72 3.04 15.70
C CYS A 151 -17.29 3.83 16.88
N SER A 152 -17.84 5.03 16.63
CA SER A 152 -18.45 5.88 17.66
C SER A 152 -19.88 5.50 18.04
N ALA A 153 -20.46 4.45 17.44
CA ALA A 153 -21.82 4.03 17.77
C ALA A 153 -21.88 3.37 19.16
N PRO A 154 -22.77 3.82 20.07
CA PRO A 154 -22.87 3.29 21.42
C PRO A 154 -23.29 1.82 21.40
N GLY A 155 -22.59 0.98 22.17
CA GLY A 155 -22.83 -0.46 22.22
C GLY A 155 -22.32 -1.25 21.01
N CYS A 156 -21.63 -0.61 20.05
CA CYS A 156 -21.01 -1.35 18.96
C CYS A 156 -19.85 -2.21 19.49
N LYS A 157 -19.81 -3.50 19.12
CA LYS A 157 -18.72 -4.44 19.48
C LYS A 157 -17.34 -3.99 18.99
N ARG A 158 -17.30 -3.08 18.00
CA ARG A 158 -16.06 -2.49 17.44
C ARG A 158 -15.86 -1.04 17.83
N SER A 159 -16.56 -0.59 18.88
CA SER A 159 -16.27 0.68 19.55
C SER A 159 -15.06 0.52 20.48
N GLU A 160 -14.43 1.64 20.80
CA GLU A 160 -13.31 1.71 21.74
C GLU A 160 -13.72 1.24 23.14
N ALA A 161 -14.92 1.65 23.59
CA ALA A 161 -15.44 1.30 24.91
C ALA A 161 -15.66 -0.21 25.11
N MET A 162 -15.98 -0.95 24.03
CA MET A 162 -16.22 -2.39 24.09
C MET A 162 -14.93 -3.22 23.89
N GLY A 163 -13.76 -2.58 23.73
CA GLY A 163 -12.48 -3.27 23.56
C GLY A 163 -12.38 -4.08 22.27
N GLY A 164 -13.08 -3.67 21.21
CA GLY A 164 -13.09 -4.38 19.94
C GLY A 164 -11.79 -4.26 19.13
N LYS A 165 -11.79 -4.76 17.89
CA LYS A 165 -10.70 -4.52 16.94
C LYS A 165 -10.97 -3.26 16.12
N ALA A 166 -10.07 -2.27 16.23
CA ALA A 166 -10.09 -1.05 15.43
C ALA A 166 -10.08 -1.34 13.92
N PHE A 167 -10.55 -0.37 13.14
CA PHE A 167 -10.56 -0.46 11.70
C PHE A 167 -9.22 -0.03 11.11
N PRO A 168 -8.74 -0.72 10.07
CA PRO A 168 -7.46 -0.42 9.44
C PRO A 168 -7.45 0.91 8.66
N ARG A 169 -8.62 1.36 8.19
CA ARG A 169 -8.79 2.52 7.32
C ARG A 169 -10.18 3.11 7.50
N LYS A 170 -10.32 4.40 7.21
CA LYS A 170 -11.60 5.13 7.21
C LYS A 170 -12.66 4.51 6.30
N ASP A 171 -12.30 4.00 5.12
CA ASP A 171 -13.28 3.37 4.21
C ASP A 171 -13.96 2.14 4.85
N LYS A 172 -13.18 1.35 5.60
CA LYS A 172 -13.71 0.16 6.27
C LYS A 172 -14.57 0.50 7.48
N LEU A 173 -14.25 1.60 8.16
CA LEU A 173 -15.12 2.18 9.18
C LEU A 173 -16.45 2.66 8.55
N ALA A 174 -16.40 3.40 7.44
CA ALA A 174 -17.59 3.90 6.74
C ALA A 174 -18.49 2.75 6.26
N GLU A 175 -17.90 1.74 5.61
CA GLU A 175 -18.62 0.53 5.18
C GLU A 175 -19.28 -0.19 6.37
N HIS A 176 -18.59 -0.27 7.51
CA HIS A 176 -19.14 -0.85 8.73
C HIS A 176 -20.31 -0.03 9.28
N VAL A 177 -20.17 1.29 9.35
CA VAL A 177 -21.22 2.18 9.86
C VAL A 177 -22.47 2.10 8.97
N GLN A 178 -22.30 2.09 7.66
CA GLN A 178 -23.41 1.94 6.73
C GLN A 178 -24.12 0.59 6.89
N LYS A 179 -23.36 -0.51 6.97
CA LYS A 179 -23.93 -1.88 7.06
C LYS A 179 -24.53 -2.20 8.43
N MET A 180 -23.90 -1.77 9.52
CA MET A 180 -24.27 -2.16 10.89
C MET A 180 -25.13 -1.11 11.60
N HIS A 181 -25.08 0.15 11.17
CA HIS A 181 -25.79 1.27 11.82
C HIS A 181 -26.73 2.02 10.88
N GLY A 182 -26.75 1.72 9.58
CA GLY A 182 -27.71 2.31 8.63
C GLY A 182 -27.61 3.83 8.49
N ARG A 183 -26.40 4.39 8.69
CA ARG A 183 -26.12 5.83 8.53
C ARG A 183 -25.41 6.11 7.22
#